data_AF-A0A821QTF0-F1
#
_entry.id   AF-A0A821QTF0-F1
#
_cell.length_a   1.000
_cell.length_b   1.000
_cell.length_c   1.000
_cell.angle_alpha   90.00
_cell.angle_beta   90.00
_cell.angle_gamma   90.00
#
_symmetry.space_group_name_H-M   'P 1'
#
loop_
_entity.id
_entity.type
_entity.pdbx_description
1 polymer ?
#
loop_
_entity_poly.entity_id
_entity_poly.type
_entity_poly.pdbx_seq_one_letter_code
_entity_poly.pdbx_strand_id
1 'polypeptide(L)'
;MEKREEKVKDSYEQIENHLKLNGATAIEDKLQDGVPQCIERLARAGIKIWVLTGDKIETAYNIGLSCCLLKNDMESFFIEEENEDGVEKKLKEVRNKMITKIEQLFDVHIDNKDKRLDWKD
;
A
#
# COMPACT_ATOMS: atom_id res chain seq x y z
N MET A 1 -23.68 -31.98 -2.43
CA MET A 1 -22.38 -31.35 -2.77
C MET A 1 -22.12 -30.08 -1.95
N GLU A 2 -23.09 -29.57 -1.18
CA GLU A 2 -22.89 -28.42 -0.30
C GLU A 2 -21.83 -28.68 0.77
N LYS A 3 -21.02 -27.65 1.06
CA LYS A 3 -19.91 -27.62 2.03
C LYS A 3 -18.66 -28.44 1.70
N ARG A 4 -18.42 -28.79 0.42
CA ARG A 4 -17.18 -29.47 0.03
C ARG A 4 -15.94 -28.62 0.34
N GLU A 5 -15.96 -27.34 0.00
CA GLU A 5 -14.81 -26.43 0.21
C GLU A 5 -14.46 -26.31 1.69
N GLU A 6 -15.47 -26.11 2.54
CA GLU A 6 -15.34 -26.04 3.99
C GLU A 6 -14.74 -27.34 4.56
N LYS A 7 -15.29 -28.51 4.20
CA LYS A 7 -14.76 -29.80 4.67
C LYS A 7 -13.34 -30.10 4.18
N VAL A 8 -12.99 -29.64 2.99
CA VAL A 8 -11.62 -29.78 2.46
C VAL A 8 -10.68 -28.87 3.26
N LYS A 9 -11.08 -27.64 3.55
CA LYS A 9 -10.31 -26.71 4.38
C LYS A 9 -10.09 -27.28 5.78
N ASP A 10 -11.13 -27.80 6.42
CA ASP A 10 -11.04 -28.43 7.75
C ASP A 10 -10.06 -29.62 7.74
N SER A 11 -10.06 -30.42 6.67
CA SER A 11 -9.13 -31.54 6.52
C SER A 11 -7.67 -31.08 6.35
N TYR A 12 -7.44 -29.97 5.64
CA TYR A 12 -6.09 -29.39 5.51
C TYR A 12 -5.61 -28.84 6.85
N GLU A 13 -6.46 -28.09 7.56
CA GLU A 13 -6.12 -27.53 8.87
C GLU A 13 -5.78 -28.60 9.90
N GLN A 14 -6.37 -29.79 9.83
CA GLN A 14 -6.01 -30.91 10.72
C GLN A 14 -4.61 -31.48 10.44
N ILE A 15 -4.18 -31.48 9.17
CA ILE A 15 -2.91 -32.07 8.74
C ILE A 15 -1.75 -31.06 8.81
N GLU A 16 -2.01 -29.77 8.54
CA GLU A 16 -1.02 -28.68 8.49
C GLU A 16 -0.60 -28.17 9.89
N ASN A 17 -0.58 -29.05 10.90
CA ASN A 17 -0.11 -28.74 12.24
C ASN A 17 1.30 -29.28 12.49
N HIS A 18 2.03 -28.68 13.44
CA HIS A 18 3.37 -29.13 13.87
C HIS A 18 4.42 -29.27 12.75
N LEU A 19 4.32 -28.43 11.71
CA LEU A 19 5.28 -28.39 10.62
C LEU A 19 6.62 -27.79 11.08
N LYS A 20 7.71 -28.27 10.48
CA LYS A 20 9.06 -27.70 10.64
C LYS A 20 9.40 -26.84 9.42
N LEU A 21 9.72 -25.57 9.64
CA LEU A 21 10.20 -24.68 8.58
C LEU A 21 11.59 -25.14 8.12
N ASN A 22 11.68 -25.57 6.86
CA ASN A 22 12.95 -26.02 6.26
C ASN A 22 13.66 -24.90 5.47
N GLY A 23 12.91 -23.90 5.00
CA GLY A 23 13.45 -22.80 4.20
C GLY A 23 12.33 -21.96 3.58
N ALA A 24 12.73 -20.94 2.81
CA ALA A 24 11.84 -20.07 2.06
C ALA A 24 12.39 -19.85 0.65
N THR A 25 11.51 -19.56 -0.31
CA THR A 25 11.86 -19.16 -1.67
C THR A 25 11.44 -17.71 -1.88
N ALA A 26 12.19 -16.97 -2.70
CA ALA A 26 11.83 -15.64 -3.15
C ALA A 26 11.85 -15.62 -4.68
N ILE A 27 10.80 -15.04 -5.27
CA ILE A 27 10.71 -14.80 -6.71
C ILE A 27 10.57 -13.29 -6.87
N GLU A 28 11.37 -12.73 -7.79
CA GLU A 28 11.32 -11.31 -8.12
C GLU A 28 10.48 -11.12 -9.38
N ASP A 29 9.48 -10.23 -9.29
CA ASP A 29 8.73 -9.80 -10.47
C ASP A 29 9.59 -8.86 -11.32
N LYS A 30 9.93 -9.33 -12.52
CA LYS A 30 10.80 -8.57 -13.42
C LYS A 30 10.10 -7.31 -13.92
N LEU A 31 10.73 -6.18 -13.65
CA LEU A 31 10.38 -4.90 -14.26
C LEU A 31 10.93 -4.81 -15.68
N GLN A 32 10.34 -3.92 -16.48
CA GLN A 32 10.94 -3.53 -17.76
C GLN A 32 12.24 -2.76 -17.52
N ASP A 33 13.14 -2.85 -18.51
CA ASP A 33 14.43 -2.17 -18.46
C ASP A 33 14.26 -0.66 -18.27
N GLY A 34 15.00 -0.09 -17.32
CA GLY A 34 15.01 1.36 -17.09
C GLY A 34 13.86 1.91 -16.24
N VAL A 35 12.87 1.09 -15.86
CA VAL A 35 11.71 1.54 -15.07
C VAL A 35 12.11 2.22 -13.76
N PRO A 36 12.97 1.63 -12.90
CA PRO A 36 13.36 2.27 -11.64
C PRO A 36 14.03 3.63 -11.84
N GLN A 37 14.94 3.74 -12.82
CA GLN A 37 15.66 4.97 -13.12
C GLN A 37 14.72 6.05 -13.68
N CYS A 38 13.74 5.66 -14.49
CA CYS A 38 12.75 6.57 -15.03
C CYS A 38 11.86 7.16 -13.92
N ILE A 39 11.29 6.29 -13.08
CA ILE A 39 10.43 6.69 -11.95
C ILE A 39 11.19 7.61 -11.01
N GLU A 40 12.43 7.29 -10.67
CA GLU A 40 13.25 8.14 -9.81
C GLU A 40 13.49 9.52 -10.42
N ARG A 41 13.80 9.60 -11.72
CA ARG A 41 14.02 10.88 -12.41
C ARG A 41 12.76 11.74 -12.45
N LEU A 42 11.60 11.13 -12.73
CA LEU A 42 10.31 11.82 -12.72
C LEU A 42 9.98 12.33 -11.31
N ALA A 43 10.18 11.52 -10.28
CA ALA A 43 9.97 11.91 -8.89
C ALA A 43 10.89 13.08 -8.48
N ARG A 44 12.18 13.03 -8.85
CA ARG A 44 13.15 14.12 -8.60
C ARG A 44 12.80 15.40 -9.36
N ALA A 45 12.14 15.30 -10.51
CA ALA A 45 11.61 16.45 -11.26
C ALA A 45 10.33 17.04 -10.64
N GLY A 46 9.84 16.49 -9.51
CA GLY A 46 8.65 16.96 -8.82
C GLY A 46 7.33 16.38 -9.36
N ILE A 47 7.40 15.44 -10.30
CA ILE A 47 6.22 14.80 -10.88
C ILE A 47 5.67 13.77 -9.89
N LYS A 48 4.36 13.86 -9.59
CA LYS A 48 3.65 12.90 -8.74
C LYS A 48 3.20 11.72 -9.59
N ILE A 49 3.55 10.51 -9.16
CA ILE A 49 3.32 9.28 -9.90
C ILE A 49 2.30 8.44 -9.14
N TRP A 50 1.23 8.05 -9.81
CA TRP A 50 0.17 7.20 -9.27
C TRP A 50 0.14 5.90 -10.07
N VAL A 51 0.03 4.77 -9.38
CA VAL A 51 -0.13 3.46 -10.00
C VAL A 51 -1.55 2.99 -9.73
N LEU A 52 -2.32 2.82 -10.81
CA LEU A 52 -3.63 2.20 -10.76
C LEU A 52 -3.49 0.78 -11.28
N THR A 53 -3.81 -0.20 -10.45
CA THR A 53 -3.71 -1.62 -10.80
C THR A 53 -4.90 -2.39 -10.26
N GLY A 54 -5.30 -3.44 -10.96
CA GLY A 54 -6.30 -4.42 -10.49
C GLY A 54 -5.66 -5.64 -9.82
N ASP A 55 -4.36 -5.59 -9.57
CA ASP A 55 -3.63 -6.64 -8.84
C ASP A 55 -3.83 -6.51 -7.32
N LYS A 56 -3.43 -7.55 -6.58
CA LYS A 56 -3.47 -7.56 -5.13
C LYS A 56 -2.58 -6.48 -4.54
N ILE A 57 -2.96 -6.00 -3.36
CA ILE A 57 -2.27 -4.92 -2.64
C ILE A 57 -0.81 -5.32 -2.36
N GLU A 58 -0.57 -6.56 -1.96
CA GLU A 58 0.77 -7.06 -1.63
C GLU A 58 1.69 -7.06 -2.86
N THR A 59 1.16 -7.45 -4.03
CA THR A 59 1.92 -7.42 -5.28
C THR A 59 2.21 -5.98 -5.70
N ALA A 60 1.20 -5.11 -5.66
CA ALA A 60 1.36 -3.70 -5.98
C ALA A 60 2.39 -3.01 -5.08
N TYR A 61 2.39 -3.34 -3.79
CA TYR A 61 3.37 -2.84 -2.82
C TYR A 61 4.79 -3.31 -3.15
N ASN A 62 4.98 -4.61 -3.44
CA ASN A 62 6.27 -5.16 -3.82
C ASN A 62 6.80 -4.56 -5.13
N ILE A 63 5.93 -4.33 -6.12
CA ILE A 63 6.28 -3.63 -7.37
C ILE A 63 6.67 -2.18 -7.08
N GLY A 64 5.92 -1.48 -6.22
CA GLY A 64 6.23 -0.12 -5.80
C GLY A 64 7.61 0.02 -5.17
N LEU A 65 8.01 -0.95 -4.33
CA LEU A 65 9.36 -1.02 -3.76
C LEU A 65 10.41 -1.32 -4.84
N SER A 66 10.15 -2.32 -5.69
CA SER A 66 11.09 -2.76 -6.73
C SER A 66 11.38 -1.65 -7.75
N CYS A 67 10.38 -0.83 -8.07
CA CYS A 67 10.50 0.25 -9.05
C CYS A 67 10.93 1.59 -8.44
N CYS A 68 11.31 1.61 -7.16
CA CYS A 68 11.72 2.82 -6.42
C CYS A 68 10.65 3.91 -6.33
N LEU A 69 9.38 3.57 -6.56
CA LEU A 69 8.25 4.45 -6.27
C LEU A 69 8.05 4.59 -4.75
N LEU A 70 8.17 3.47 -4.05
CA LEU A 70 8.20 3.38 -2.60
C LEU A 70 9.64 3.13 -2.14
N LYS A 71 10.01 3.71 -1.00
CA LYS A 71 11.30 3.47 -0.36
C LYS A 71 11.09 2.90 1.04
N ASN A 72 12.06 2.13 1.52
CA ASN A 72 11.97 1.46 2.82
C ASN A 72 11.83 2.44 4.02
N ASP A 73 12.25 3.70 3.85
CA ASP A 73 12.15 4.76 4.85
C ASP A 73 10.83 5.57 4.76
N MET A 74 9.99 5.30 3.75
CA MET A 74 8.69 5.94 3.63
C MET A 74 7.67 5.31 4.58
N GLU A 75 6.94 6.14 5.33
CA GLU A 75 5.75 5.68 6.03
C GLU A 75 4.63 5.39 5.00
N SER A 76 4.16 4.15 4.99
CA SER A 76 3.07 3.71 4.12
C SER A 76 1.74 3.75 4.88
N PHE A 77 0.68 4.13 4.19
CA PHE A 77 -0.68 4.16 4.73
C PHE A 77 -1.57 3.27 3.87
N PHE A 78 -2.22 2.29 4.49
CA PHE A 78 -3.15 1.37 3.84
C PHE A 78 -4.60 1.76 4.19
N ILE A 79 -5.45 1.76 3.18
CA ILE A 79 -6.89 2.09 3.29
C ILE A 79 -7.63 0.95 2.60
N GLU A 80 -8.23 0.08 3.41
CA GLU A 80 -8.99 -1.09 2.98
C GLU A 80 -10.36 -1.02 3.63
N GLU A 81 -11.37 -0.62 2.85
CA GLU A 81 -12.72 -0.36 3.33
C GLU A 81 -13.72 -0.86 2.28
N GLU A 82 -14.83 -1.43 2.73
CA GLU A 82 -15.80 -2.09 1.85
C GLU A 82 -16.87 -1.13 1.28
N ASN A 83 -16.94 0.09 1.80
CA ASN A 83 -17.93 1.08 1.44
C ASN A 83 -17.38 2.51 1.46
N GLU A 84 -18.08 3.42 0.79
CA GLU A 84 -17.68 4.82 0.61
C GLU A 84 -17.50 5.55 1.94
N ASP A 85 -18.40 5.35 2.91
CA ASP A 85 -18.34 5.99 4.23
C ASP A 85 -17.09 5.56 5.01
N GLY A 86 -16.75 4.27 4.96
CA GLY A 86 -15.54 3.70 5.55
C GLY A 86 -14.29 4.32 4.93
N VAL A 87 -14.23 4.35 3.58
CA VAL A 87 -13.14 4.97 2.84
C VAL A 87 -12.97 6.44 3.25
N GLU A 88 -14.06 7.22 3.27
CA GLU A 88 -13.99 8.65 3.62
C GLU A 88 -13.48 8.86 5.06
N LYS A 89 -14.00 8.09 6.01
CA LYS A 89 -13.57 8.16 7.41
C LYS A 89 -12.08 7.82 7.53
N LYS A 90 -11.63 6.75 6.87
CA LYS A 90 -10.23 6.32 6.92
C LYS A 90 -9.29 7.33 6.27
N LEU A 91 -9.68 7.91 5.15
CA LEU A 91 -8.95 9.00 4.51
C LEU A 91 -8.78 10.20 5.43
N LYS A 92 -9.84 10.60 6.15
CA LYS A 92 -9.77 11.70 7.12
C LYS A 92 -8.83 11.38 8.28
N GLU A 93 -8.87 10.16 8.81
CA GLU A 93 -7.96 9.69 9.85
C GLU A 93 -6.49 9.77 9.40
N VAL A 94 -6.18 9.21 8.22
CA VAL A 94 -4.83 9.22 7.64
C VAL A 94 -4.36 10.66 7.39
N ARG A 95 -5.21 11.51 6.81
CA ARG A 95 -4.92 12.93 6.58
C ARG A 95 -4.56 13.64 7.88
N ASN A 96 -5.38 13.46 8.93
CA ASN A 96 -5.15 14.10 10.22
C ASN A 96 -3.84 13.61 10.87
N LYS A 97 -3.55 12.31 10.78
CA LYS A 97 -2.29 11.74 11.27
C LYS A 97 -1.08 12.34 10.55
N MET A 98 -1.14 12.48 9.22
CA MET A 98 -0.09 13.14 8.44
C MET A 98 0.11 14.60 8.85
N ILE A 99 -0.98 15.37 8.96
CA ILE A 99 -0.93 16.78 9.39
C ILE A 99 -0.26 16.90 10.76
N THR A 100 -0.71 16.13 11.76
CA THR A 100 -0.12 16.17 13.10
C THR A 100 1.36 15.82 13.09
N LYS A 101 1.78 14.87 12.26
CA LYS A 101 3.19 14.51 12.12
C LYS A 101 4.02 15.65 11.53
N ILE A 102 3.49 16.35 10.52
CA ILE A 102 4.16 17.52 9.92
C ILE A 102 4.26 18.66 10.94
N GLU A 103 3.16 18.96 11.65
CA GLU A 103 3.14 19.97 12.72
C GLU A 103 4.23 19.71 13.76
N GLN A 104 4.38 18.46 14.20
CA GLN A 104 5.42 18.05 15.16
C GLN A 104 6.84 18.07 14.58
N LEU A 105 7.04 17.58 13.35
CA LEU A 105 8.37 17.50 12.74
C LEU A 105 8.98 18.86 12.43
N PHE A 106 8.15 19.84 12.08
CA PHE A 106 8.61 21.16 11.67
C PHE A 106 8.35 22.26 12.71
N ASP A 107 7.76 21.92 13.87
CA ASP A 107 7.33 22.87 14.90
C ASP A 107 6.45 23.99 14.31
N VAL A 108 5.44 23.58 13.54
CA VAL A 108 4.49 24.49 12.86
C VAL A 108 3.07 24.14 13.22
N HIS A 109 2.15 25.11 13.09
CA HIS A 109 0.72 24.84 13.11
C HIS A 109 0.15 24.98 11.70
N ILE A 110 -0.62 23.97 11.25
CA ILE A 110 -1.26 24.00 9.93
C ILE A 110 -2.71 24.45 10.13
N ASP A 111 -2.95 25.73 9.87
CA ASP A 111 -4.30 26.29 9.82
C ASP A 111 -5.09 25.71 8.64
N ASN A 112 -6.39 25.51 8.85
CA ASN A 112 -7.35 25.15 7.80
C ASN A 112 -7.24 23.71 7.25
N LYS A 113 -7.44 22.72 8.15
CA LYS A 113 -7.33 21.28 7.88
C LYS A 113 -8.34 20.72 6.85
N ASP A 114 -9.30 21.53 6.38
CA ASP A 114 -10.39 21.11 5.49
C ASP A 114 -10.39 21.73 4.09
N LYS A 115 -9.39 22.53 3.72
CA LYS A 115 -9.27 22.97 2.31
C LYS A 115 -9.03 21.76 1.41
N ARG A 116 -10.08 21.30 0.72
CA ARG A 116 -9.95 20.47 -0.47
C ARG A 116 -9.08 21.24 -1.47
N LEU A 117 -8.06 20.59 -2.02
CA LEU A 117 -7.43 21.07 -3.23
C LEU A 117 -8.48 20.93 -4.32
N ASP A 118 -9.16 22.04 -4.66
CA ASP A 118 -10.00 22.10 -5.84
C ASP A 118 -9.09 21.91 -7.05
N TRP A 119 -8.98 20.66 -7.52
CA TRP A 119 -8.45 20.38 -8.85
C TRP A 119 -9.42 21.01 -9.84
N LYS A 120 -9.02 22.12 -10.44
CA LYS A 120 -9.72 22.64 -11.61
C LYS A 120 -9.30 21.76 -12.79
N ASP A 121 -10.27 21.05 -13.35
CA ASP A 121 -10.15 20.39 -14.66
C ASP A 121 -9.69 21.38 -15.74
#